data_AF-A0A2E5PTJ3-F1
#
_entry.id   AF-A0A2E5PTJ3-F1
#
_cell.length_a   1.000
_cell.length_b   1.000
_cell.length_c   1.000
_cell.angle_alpha   90.00
_cell.angle_beta   90.00
_cell.angle_gamma   90.00
#
_symmetry.space_group_name_H-M   'P 1'
#
loop_
_entity.id
_entity.type
_entity.pdbx_description
1 polymer ?
#
loop_
_entity_poly.entity_id
_entity_poly.type
_entity_poly.pdbx_seq_one_letter_code
_entity_poly.pdbx_strand_id
1 'polypeptide(L)'
;MFSFAQSKSGWLRRYLLDRLQRFPEQPPRKRSPDTPKPSELEKVNGMLHQTAKQNGLLLGCPVLENSRYAQLEEFRFPEKSGDALMVYLDTLIDVGLAFLERPAASRGLPSSRIDPAEIEKKGNDLFQLIQLYLRYHLPRSHYRFSEGIPLARLLEEDETLGRALAQLEEALVEKITLKSYSSEGSRLNLFAFLQLYCCLRWSRDMLLEQVPSLEMVIQSEYRLREELILAFAALIWADGQVTEVEDKVFSQYIELTGLPEAFQEGLRKRVKTPVGIEELTLSAPSPLLKHFLIEQMILLSLINNQEAWQEIELIEKIASQFCIGNQEMDALFLGTADFFDRHAHRFSFLRDNPSTREFQDYMNDKVMSQVKLNADRILREIEETKELYDLMLQATERSLSEEERIKVREQLTDIVKSIPALAIFALPGGGILLPILIRVLPFNILPSAFSDDAPAAR
;
A
#
# COMPACT_ATOMS: atom_id res chain seq x y z
N MET A 1 0.31 -21.55 40.64
CA MET A 1 -1.15 -21.39 40.44
C MET A 1 -1.54 -20.00 40.89
N PHE A 2 -1.60 -19.03 39.97
CA PHE A 2 -2.41 -17.82 40.13
C PHE A 2 -2.78 -17.32 38.73
N SER A 3 -4.10 -17.18 38.53
CA SER A 3 -4.82 -16.46 37.48
C SER A 3 -4.76 -16.96 36.03
N PHE A 4 -5.52 -18.03 35.76
CA PHE A 4 -6.06 -18.39 34.43
C PHE A 4 -7.40 -17.67 34.13
N ALA A 5 -7.69 -16.54 34.77
CA ALA A 5 -9.00 -15.89 34.77
C ALA A 5 -9.12 -14.62 33.90
N GLN A 6 -8.11 -14.29 33.07
CA GLN A 6 -8.16 -13.18 32.09
C GLN A 6 -8.21 -13.64 30.61
N SER A 7 -8.30 -14.95 30.33
CA SER A 7 -8.21 -15.50 28.96
C SER A 7 -9.55 -15.54 28.19
N LYS A 8 -10.45 -14.56 28.38
CA LYS A 8 -11.76 -14.50 27.69
C LYS A 8 -11.84 -13.54 26.50
N SER A 9 -10.74 -12.97 26.02
CA SER A 9 -10.77 -12.18 24.77
C SER A 9 -9.47 -12.27 23.98
N GLY A 10 -9.56 -12.82 22.76
CA GLY A 10 -8.50 -12.74 21.75
C GLY A 10 -8.18 -11.30 21.34
N TRP A 11 -7.14 -11.11 20.52
CA TRP A 11 -6.68 -9.78 20.09
C TRP A 11 -7.69 -9.08 19.16
N LEU A 12 -8.41 -9.82 18.32
CA LEU A 12 -9.39 -9.28 17.39
C LEU A 12 -10.61 -8.74 18.14
N ARG A 13 -11.06 -9.45 19.18
CA ARG A 13 -12.14 -8.96 20.05
C ARG A 13 -11.79 -7.63 20.70
N ARG A 14 -10.55 -7.49 21.21
CA ARG A 14 -10.07 -6.25 21.84
C ARG A 14 -9.97 -5.11 20.83
N TYR A 15 -9.44 -5.39 19.65
CA TYR A 15 -9.39 -4.45 18.54
C TYR A 15 -10.80 -3.96 18.13
N LEU A 16 -11.78 -4.86 18.01
CA LEU A 16 -13.15 -4.48 17.63
C LEU A 16 -13.87 -3.66 18.71
N LEU A 17 -13.67 -3.99 19.99
CA LEU A 17 -14.21 -3.20 21.12
C LEU A 17 -13.65 -1.78 21.12
N ASP A 18 -12.34 -1.66 20.96
CA ASP A 18 -11.67 -0.38 20.83
C ASP A 18 -12.18 0.42 19.61
N ARG A 19 -12.36 -0.25 18.47
CA ARG A 19 -12.90 0.36 17.26
C ARG A 19 -14.30 0.94 17.47
N LEU A 20 -15.16 0.25 18.20
CA LEU A 20 -16.50 0.74 18.57
C LEU A 20 -16.43 2.00 19.44
N GLN A 21 -15.48 2.05 20.38
CA GLN A 21 -15.32 3.18 21.30
C GLN A 21 -14.85 4.45 20.59
N ARG A 22 -14.14 4.34 19.45
CA ARG A 22 -13.63 5.49 18.69
C ARG A 22 -14.54 6.03 17.60
N PHE A 23 -15.66 5.36 17.29
CA PHE A 23 -16.66 5.91 16.36
C PHE A 23 -17.14 7.34 16.65
N PRO A 24 -17.23 7.80 17.91
CA PRO A 24 -17.56 9.17 18.26
C PRO A 24 -16.48 10.22 17.93
N GLU A 25 -15.22 9.81 17.74
CA GLU A 25 -14.07 10.71 17.56
C GLU A 25 -13.75 11.01 16.09
N GLN A 26 -14.35 10.28 15.15
CA GLN A 26 -14.08 10.45 13.72
C GLN A 26 -14.86 11.65 13.16
N PRO A 27 -14.18 12.73 12.71
CA PRO A 27 -14.86 13.86 12.10
C PRO A 27 -15.51 13.44 10.77
N PRO A 28 -16.66 14.01 10.41
CA PRO A 28 -17.28 13.75 9.11
C PRO A 28 -16.32 14.20 7.99
N ARG A 29 -16.04 13.30 7.03
CA ARG A 29 -15.18 13.61 5.87
C ARG A 29 -15.74 14.80 5.09
N LYS A 30 -14.93 15.86 4.95
CA LYS A 30 -15.27 17.03 4.11
C LYS A 30 -15.24 16.62 2.63
N ARG A 31 -16.29 16.97 1.86
CA ARG A 31 -16.35 16.81 0.40
C ARG A 31 -15.63 17.95 -0.32
N SER A 32 -14.89 17.64 -1.38
CA SER A 32 -14.50 18.62 -2.40
C SER A 32 -15.62 18.75 -3.47
N PRO A 33 -15.93 19.96 -3.98
CA PRO A 33 -17.13 20.16 -4.82
C PRO A 33 -17.01 19.83 -6.32
N ASP A 34 -15.82 19.74 -6.91
CA ASP A 34 -15.68 19.86 -8.37
C ASP A 34 -14.86 18.75 -9.07
N THR A 35 -15.42 17.54 -9.11
CA THR A 35 -15.00 16.50 -10.07
C THR A 35 -16.21 15.71 -10.60
N PRO A 36 -16.18 15.21 -11.86
CA PRO A 36 -17.23 14.34 -12.38
C PRO A 36 -17.43 13.17 -11.41
N LYS A 37 -18.67 12.82 -11.07
CA LYS A 37 -18.95 11.80 -10.04
C LYS A 37 -18.50 10.42 -10.53
N PRO A 38 -17.38 9.85 -10.03
CA PRO A 38 -17.05 8.45 -10.27
C PRO A 38 -18.21 7.56 -9.81
N SER A 39 -18.33 6.39 -10.43
CA SER A 39 -19.19 5.33 -9.89
C SER A 39 -18.81 5.02 -8.44
N GLU A 40 -19.75 4.52 -7.64
CA GLU A 40 -19.45 4.15 -6.24
C GLU A 40 -18.31 3.12 -6.15
N LEU A 41 -18.16 2.27 -7.16
CA LEU A 41 -17.05 1.32 -7.28
C LEU A 41 -15.70 2.03 -7.47
N GLU A 42 -15.62 3.00 -8.37
CA GLU A 42 -14.38 3.74 -8.62
C GLU A 42 -13.97 4.56 -7.40
N LYS A 43 -14.92 5.11 -6.64
CA LYS A 43 -14.62 5.80 -5.37
C LYS A 43 -13.98 4.86 -4.37
N VAL A 44 -14.54 3.67 -4.19
CA VAL A 44 -14.04 2.74 -3.18
C VAL A 44 -12.75 2.08 -3.63
N ASN A 45 -12.59 1.74 -4.91
CA ASN A 45 -11.31 1.29 -5.43
C ASN A 45 -10.23 2.37 -5.26
N GLY A 46 -10.56 3.65 -5.53
CA GLY A 46 -9.66 4.77 -5.26
C GLY A 46 -9.29 4.90 -3.78
N MET A 47 -10.27 4.76 -2.88
CA MET A 47 -10.05 4.78 -1.44
C MET A 47 -9.16 3.63 -0.96
N LEU A 48 -9.43 2.40 -1.43
CA LEU A 48 -8.62 1.23 -1.11
C LEU A 48 -7.19 1.42 -1.61
N HIS A 49 -7.02 1.87 -2.85
CA HIS A 49 -5.70 2.12 -3.43
C HIS A 49 -4.91 3.16 -2.62
N GLN A 50 -5.53 4.32 -2.34
CA GLN A 50 -4.90 5.39 -1.59
C GLN A 50 -4.53 4.95 -0.18
N THR A 51 -5.45 4.28 0.52
CA THR A 51 -5.24 3.81 1.90
C THR A 51 -4.12 2.76 1.93
N ALA A 52 -4.20 1.76 1.06
CA ALA A 52 -3.23 0.66 1.00
C ALA A 52 -1.83 1.12 0.59
N LYS A 53 -1.72 2.16 -0.24
CA LYS A 53 -0.44 2.76 -0.62
C LYS A 53 0.18 3.54 0.54
N GLN A 54 -0.61 4.33 1.25
CA GLN A 54 -0.14 5.15 2.37
C GLN A 54 0.31 4.31 3.58
N ASN A 55 -0.42 3.25 3.90
CA ASN A 55 -0.10 2.36 5.01
C ASN A 55 0.79 1.17 4.59
N GLY A 56 1.30 1.19 3.35
CA GLY A 56 2.23 0.19 2.82
C GLY A 56 1.68 -1.24 2.68
N LEU A 57 0.37 -1.45 2.88
CA LEU A 57 -0.30 -2.73 2.63
C LEU A 57 -0.09 -3.22 1.20
N LEU A 58 -0.13 -2.28 0.24
CA LEU A 58 0.01 -2.57 -1.18
C LEU A 58 1.37 -3.21 -1.49
N LEU A 59 2.43 -2.83 -0.78
CA LEU A 59 3.83 -3.23 -1.03
C LEU A 59 4.34 -4.24 0.01
N GLY A 60 3.44 -4.85 0.79
CA GLY A 60 3.78 -5.89 1.76
C GLY A 60 4.54 -5.39 3.01
N CYS A 61 4.54 -4.07 3.26
CA CYS A 61 5.34 -3.42 4.30
C CYS A 61 4.44 -2.49 5.14
N PRO A 62 3.86 -2.98 6.25
CA PRO A 62 2.83 -2.26 6.99
C PRO A 62 3.38 -1.02 7.70
N VAL A 63 2.90 0.16 7.36
CA VAL A 63 3.27 1.45 7.95
C VAL A 63 2.11 1.97 8.78
N LEU A 64 2.37 2.27 10.05
CA LEU A 64 1.40 2.83 10.97
C LEU A 64 1.70 4.29 11.26
N GLU A 65 0.66 5.06 11.59
CA GLU A 65 0.84 6.36 12.22
C GLU A 65 1.44 6.20 13.62
N ASN A 66 2.26 7.17 14.05
CA ASN A 66 2.94 7.15 15.35
C ASN A 66 1.97 6.94 16.54
N SER A 67 0.77 7.52 16.46
CA SER A 67 -0.30 7.39 17.46
C SER A 67 -0.80 5.95 17.64
N ARG A 68 -0.69 5.12 16.59
CA ARG A 68 -1.22 3.75 16.55
C ARG A 68 -0.26 2.74 17.18
N TYR A 69 1.05 3.01 17.19
CA TYR A 69 2.04 2.07 17.74
C TYR A 69 1.81 1.76 19.23
N ALA A 70 1.38 2.74 20.03
CA ALA A 70 1.07 2.53 21.45
C ALA A 70 -0.05 1.50 21.67
N GLN A 71 -0.98 1.36 20.71
CA GLN A 71 -2.15 0.48 20.82
C GLN A 71 -1.81 -0.98 20.52
N LEU A 72 -0.68 -1.26 19.88
CA LEU A 72 -0.22 -2.62 19.60
C LEU A 72 -0.08 -3.45 20.88
N GLU A 73 0.42 -2.83 21.96
CA GLU A 73 0.60 -3.47 23.26
C GLU A 73 -0.74 -3.82 23.92
N GLU A 74 -1.76 -2.97 23.75
CA GLU A 74 -3.10 -3.15 24.32
C GLU A 74 -3.82 -4.36 23.69
N PHE A 75 -3.71 -4.49 22.37
CA PHE A 75 -4.33 -5.60 21.64
C PHE A 75 -3.61 -6.93 21.83
N ARG A 76 -2.33 -6.92 22.24
CA ARG A 76 -1.48 -8.12 22.40
C ARG A 76 -1.59 -9.04 21.19
N PHE A 77 -1.30 -8.49 20.00
CA PHE A 77 -1.17 -9.29 18.79
C PHE A 77 -0.10 -10.38 18.95
N PRO A 78 -0.16 -11.47 18.18
CA PRO A 78 0.90 -12.47 18.15
C PRO A 78 2.26 -11.83 17.82
N GLU A 79 3.35 -12.36 18.41
CA GLU A 79 4.67 -11.73 18.37
C GLU A 79 5.08 -11.32 16.95
N LYS A 80 5.46 -10.05 16.80
CA LYS A 80 5.92 -9.44 15.54
C LYS A 80 4.92 -9.54 14.38
N SER A 81 3.62 -9.46 14.67
CA SER A 81 2.56 -9.40 13.63
C SER A 81 1.61 -8.21 13.76
N GLY A 82 1.77 -7.41 14.82
CA GLY A 82 0.76 -6.43 15.21
C GLY A 82 0.55 -5.31 14.19
N ASP A 83 1.61 -4.77 13.61
CA ASP A 83 1.53 -3.74 12.57
C ASP A 83 0.88 -4.26 11.27
N ALA A 84 1.22 -5.46 10.81
CA ALA A 84 0.58 -6.10 9.66
C ALA A 84 -0.92 -6.32 9.89
N LEU A 85 -1.28 -6.94 11.01
CA LEU A 85 -2.67 -7.23 11.33
C LEU A 85 -3.48 -5.95 11.51
N MET A 86 -2.92 -4.94 12.18
CA MET A 86 -3.62 -3.68 12.39
C MET A 86 -3.82 -2.89 11.10
N VAL A 87 -2.80 -2.77 10.25
CA VAL A 87 -2.92 -2.14 8.92
C VAL A 87 -3.98 -2.84 8.07
N TYR A 88 -3.97 -4.18 8.06
CA TYR A 88 -4.96 -4.97 7.33
C TYR A 88 -6.38 -4.72 7.85
N LEU A 89 -6.57 -4.78 9.17
CA LEU A 89 -7.88 -4.61 9.81
C LEU A 89 -8.42 -3.19 9.68
N ASP A 90 -7.57 -2.16 9.83
CA ASP A 90 -7.97 -0.77 9.62
C ASP A 90 -8.46 -0.58 8.19
N THR A 91 -7.68 -1.06 7.21
CA THR A 91 -8.03 -0.93 5.80
C THR A 91 -9.34 -1.66 5.49
N LEU A 92 -9.49 -2.91 5.99
CA LEU A 92 -10.71 -3.69 5.81
C LEU A 92 -11.95 -2.97 6.36
N ILE A 93 -11.85 -2.47 7.60
CA ILE A 93 -12.99 -1.86 8.27
C ILE A 93 -13.30 -0.48 7.68
N ASP A 94 -12.28 0.35 7.46
CA ASP A 94 -12.48 1.72 6.95
C ASP A 94 -13.07 1.71 5.55
N VAL A 95 -12.50 0.88 4.66
CA VAL A 95 -13.00 0.74 3.29
C VAL A 95 -14.34 -0.02 3.28
N GLY A 96 -14.50 -1.03 4.14
CA GLY A 96 -15.74 -1.79 4.27
C GLY A 96 -16.92 -0.93 4.73
N LEU A 97 -16.73 -0.10 5.77
CA LEU A 97 -17.77 0.79 6.29
C LEU A 97 -18.15 1.86 5.29
N ALA A 98 -17.20 2.32 4.45
CA ALA A 98 -17.51 3.25 3.36
C ALA A 98 -18.54 2.71 2.37
N PHE A 99 -18.71 1.38 2.23
CA PHE A 99 -19.80 0.79 1.43
C PHE A 99 -21.20 1.01 2.03
N LEU A 100 -21.29 1.13 3.36
CA LEU A 100 -22.53 1.27 4.12
C LEU A 100 -22.88 2.74 4.40
N GLU A 101 -21.92 3.65 4.25
CA GLU A 101 -22.14 5.09 4.33
C GLU A 101 -23.04 5.59 3.19
N ARG A 102 -24.33 5.74 3.47
CA ARG A 102 -25.25 6.43 2.55
C ARG A 102 -24.95 7.94 2.53
N PRO A 103 -25.03 8.63 1.37
CA PRO A 103 -24.92 10.07 1.34
C PRO A 103 -26.01 10.68 2.22
N ALA A 104 -25.59 11.40 3.27
CA ALA A 104 -26.51 12.11 4.14
C ALA A 104 -27.37 13.06 3.29
N ALA A 105 -28.68 12.86 3.30
CA ALA A 105 -29.61 13.89 2.86
C ALA A 105 -29.39 15.07 3.80
N SER A 106 -28.84 16.17 3.25
CA SER A 106 -28.62 17.48 3.89
C SER A 106 -29.34 17.63 5.24
N ARG A 107 -28.70 17.20 6.32
CA ARG A 107 -29.08 17.57 7.68
C ARG A 107 -28.07 18.61 8.14
N GLY A 108 -28.61 19.66 8.76
CA GLY A 108 -27.93 20.92 9.07
C GLY A 108 -26.72 20.77 10.00
N LEU A 109 -26.20 21.93 10.42
CA LEU A 109 -24.91 22.12 11.08
C LEU A 109 -24.50 20.97 12.02
N PRO A 110 -23.20 20.59 12.02
CA PRO A 110 -22.67 19.57 12.90
C PRO A 110 -22.95 19.95 14.36
N SER A 111 -23.81 19.16 15.01
CA SER A 111 -24.01 19.18 16.46
C SER A 111 -22.81 18.52 17.12
N SER A 112 -22.24 19.13 18.17
CA SER A 112 -21.16 18.55 18.99
C SER A 112 -21.61 17.39 19.88
N ARG A 113 -22.91 17.04 19.88
CA ARG A 113 -23.43 15.84 20.56
C ARG A 113 -23.48 14.67 19.58
N ILE A 114 -22.74 13.61 19.88
CA ILE A 114 -22.83 12.33 19.20
C ILE A 114 -24.21 11.73 19.48
N ASP A 115 -24.95 11.42 18.42
CA ASP A 115 -26.29 10.80 18.51
C ASP A 115 -26.15 9.31 18.88
N PRO A 116 -26.75 8.83 19.98
CA PRO A 116 -26.75 7.40 20.33
C PRO A 116 -27.24 6.50 19.19
N ALA A 117 -28.18 6.97 18.36
CA ALA A 117 -28.68 6.22 17.21
C ALA A 117 -27.62 6.08 16.10
N GLU A 118 -26.70 7.04 15.96
CA GLU A 118 -25.60 6.96 15.01
C GLU A 118 -24.54 5.95 15.47
N ILE A 119 -24.23 5.90 16.78
CA ILE A 119 -23.32 4.90 17.36
C ILE A 119 -23.89 3.49 17.15
N GLU A 120 -25.17 3.30 17.45
CA GLU A 120 -25.85 2.02 17.27
C GLU A 120 -25.83 1.59 15.79
N LYS A 121 -26.11 2.51 14.87
CA LYS A 121 -26.01 2.25 13.44
C LYS A 121 -24.60 1.81 13.04
N LYS A 122 -23.56 2.55 13.42
CA LYS A 122 -22.16 2.19 13.10
C LYS A 122 -21.77 0.83 13.70
N GLY A 123 -22.27 0.50 14.89
CA GLY A 123 -22.09 -0.82 15.50
C GLY A 123 -22.75 -1.95 14.69
N ASN A 124 -23.96 -1.72 14.19
CA ASN A 124 -24.67 -2.67 13.32
C ASN A 124 -23.98 -2.83 11.96
N ASP A 125 -23.54 -1.73 11.36
CA ASP A 125 -22.78 -1.73 10.10
C ASP A 125 -21.47 -2.52 10.24
N LEU A 126 -20.73 -2.30 11.34
CA LEU A 126 -19.53 -3.08 11.65
C LEU A 126 -19.84 -4.56 11.87
N PHE A 127 -20.93 -4.89 12.55
CA PHE A 127 -21.32 -6.28 12.78
C PHE A 127 -21.63 -7.01 11.47
N GLN A 128 -22.37 -6.36 10.57
CA GLN A 128 -22.68 -6.90 9.25
C GLN A 128 -21.39 -7.18 8.45
N LEU A 129 -20.41 -6.27 8.50
CA LEU A 129 -19.11 -6.49 7.86
C LEU A 129 -18.34 -7.66 8.48
N ILE A 130 -18.34 -7.80 9.82
CA ILE A 130 -17.70 -8.94 10.50
C ILE A 130 -18.33 -10.26 10.04
N GLN A 131 -19.66 -10.31 9.89
CA GLN A 131 -20.35 -11.51 9.42
C GLN A 131 -19.94 -11.91 7.98
N LEU A 132 -19.85 -10.92 7.08
CA LEU A 132 -19.37 -11.14 5.72
C LEU A 132 -17.90 -11.60 5.72
N TYR A 133 -17.07 -10.96 6.54
CA TYR A 133 -15.66 -11.30 6.65
C TYR A 133 -15.42 -12.72 7.17
N LEU A 134 -16.16 -13.13 8.20
CA LEU A 134 -16.15 -14.50 8.70
C LEU A 134 -16.55 -15.49 7.60
N ARG A 135 -17.58 -15.18 6.83
CA ARG A 135 -18.02 -16.03 5.70
C ARG A 135 -16.96 -16.13 4.62
N TYR A 136 -16.23 -15.04 4.33
CA TYR A 136 -15.15 -15.04 3.33
C TYR A 136 -13.94 -15.87 3.78
N HIS A 137 -13.44 -15.63 4.99
CA HIS A 137 -12.21 -16.25 5.48
C HIS A 137 -12.40 -17.69 5.98
N LEU A 138 -13.62 -18.03 6.44
CA LEU A 138 -14.00 -19.33 6.99
C LEU A 138 -15.21 -19.92 6.22
N PRO A 139 -15.09 -20.18 4.90
CA PRO A 139 -16.21 -20.54 4.03
C PRO A 139 -16.86 -21.89 4.38
N ARG A 140 -16.18 -22.74 5.16
CA ARG A 140 -16.68 -24.03 5.63
C ARG A 140 -17.38 -23.94 6.99
N SER A 141 -17.25 -22.81 7.67
CA SER A 141 -17.85 -22.57 8.99
C SER A 141 -19.21 -21.92 8.84
N HIS A 142 -20.17 -22.36 9.65
CA HIS A 142 -21.51 -21.81 9.69
C HIS A 142 -21.79 -21.31 11.10
N TYR A 143 -21.97 -20.00 11.26
CA TYR A 143 -22.30 -19.39 12.54
C TYR A 143 -23.73 -18.86 12.52
N ARG A 144 -24.41 -18.96 13.66
CA ARG A 144 -25.71 -18.33 13.89
C ARG A 144 -25.54 -17.38 15.05
N PHE A 145 -25.72 -16.10 14.78
CA PHE A 145 -25.61 -15.05 15.78
C PHE A 145 -26.99 -14.60 16.24
N SER A 146 -27.08 -14.13 17.48
CA SER A 146 -28.29 -13.51 18.00
C SER A 146 -28.58 -12.20 17.28
N GLU A 147 -29.80 -12.05 16.77
CA GLU A 147 -30.25 -10.82 16.11
C GLU A 147 -30.73 -9.78 17.13
N GLY A 148 -30.64 -8.48 16.77
CA GLY A 148 -31.15 -7.38 17.60
C GLY A 148 -30.34 -7.08 18.87
N ILE A 149 -29.19 -7.74 19.07
CA ILE A 149 -28.27 -7.46 20.18
C ILE A 149 -27.15 -6.53 19.67
N PRO A 150 -26.87 -5.40 20.35
CA PRO A 150 -25.76 -4.52 19.97
C PRO A 150 -24.41 -5.24 19.95
N LEU A 151 -23.57 -4.93 18.95
CA LEU A 151 -22.25 -5.57 18.78
C LEU A 151 -21.38 -5.49 20.04
N ALA A 152 -21.41 -4.38 20.78
CA ALA A 152 -20.66 -4.24 22.02
C ALA A 152 -20.98 -5.35 23.03
N ARG A 153 -22.27 -5.68 23.21
CA ARG A 153 -22.68 -6.77 24.11
C ARG A 153 -22.33 -8.15 23.56
N LEU A 154 -22.47 -8.35 22.24
CA LEU A 154 -22.05 -9.60 21.62
C LEU A 154 -20.55 -9.86 21.79
N LEU A 155 -19.72 -8.81 21.68
CA LEU A 155 -18.27 -8.92 21.90
C LEU A 155 -17.92 -9.24 23.36
N GLU A 156 -18.74 -8.81 24.33
CA GLU A 156 -18.52 -9.10 25.75
C GLU A 156 -18.99 -10.51 26.14
N GLU A 157 -20.19 -10.90 25.72
CA GLU A 157 -20.92 -12.01 26.33
C GLU A 157 -21.16 -13.20 25.38
N ASP A 158 -21.13 -13.02 24.05
CA ASP A 158 -21.52 -14.06 23.11
C ASP A 158 -20.40 -15.08 22.84
N GLU A 159 -20.64 -16.34 23.18
CA GLU A 159 -19.68 -17.42 22.97
C GLU A 159 -19.52 -17.79 21.49
N THR A 160 -20.58 -17.70 20.69
CA THR A 160 -20.56 -18.08 19.27
C THR A 160 -19.66 -17.12 18.49
N LEU A 161 -19.84 -15.82 18.67
CA LEU A 161 -18.98 -14.78 18.15
C LEU A 161 -17.57 -14.90 18.70
N GLY A 162 -17.40 -15.18 20.00
CA GLY A 162 -16.09 -15.43 20.58
C GLY A 162 -15.31 -16.55 19.86
N ARG A 163 -15.95 -17.69 19.60
CA ARG A 163 -15.34 -18.81 18.86
C ARG A 163 -15.08 -18.48 17.40
N ALA A 164 -16.02 -17.77 16.74
CA ALA A 164 -15.87 -17.35 15.36
C ALA A 164 -14.67 -16.40 15.19
N LEU A 165 -14.53 -15.42 16.09
CA LEU A 165 -13.40 -14.49 16.09
C LEU A 165 -12.08 -15.21 16.38
N ALA A 166 -12.04 -16.18 17.29
CA ALA A 166 -10.82 -16.95 17.55
C ALA A 166 -10.35 -17.75 16.32
N GLN A 167 -11.26 -18.40 15.59
CA GLN A 167 -10.91 -19.10 14.34
C GLN A 167 -10.45 -18.12 13.25
N LEU A 168 -11.04 -16.93 13.21
CA LEU A 168 -10.63 -15.88 12.31
C LEU A 168 -9.24 -15.36 12.67
N GLU A 169 -8.92 -15.16 13.94
CA GLU A 169 -7.59 -14.76 14.40
C GLU A 169 -6.50 -15.70 13.86
N GLU A 170 -6.69 -17.01 13.99
CA GLU A 170 -5.77 -18.01 13.46
C GLU A 170 -5.62 -17.89 11.94
N ALA A 171 -6.75 -17.80 11.22
CA ALA A 171 -6.75 -17.67 9.77
C ALA A 171 -6.07 -16.39 9.27
N LEU A 172 -6.15 -15.28 10.01
CA LEU A 172 -5.51 -14.02 9.63
C LEU A 172 -4.02 -14.02 9.89
N VAL A 173 -3.58 -14.57 11.02
CA VAL A 173 -2.15 -14.74 11.28
C VAL A 173 -1.52 -15.56 10.17
N GLU A 174 -2.15 -16.67 9.78
CA GLU A 174 -1.63 -17.53 8.71
C GLU A 174 -1.63 -16.85 7.34
N LYS A 175 -2.73 -16.18 6.97
CA LYS A 175 -2.89 -15.65 5.61
C LYS A 175 -2.20 -14.29 5.40
N ILE A 176 -2.15 -13.45 6.43
CA ILE A 176 -1.78 -12.04 6.31
C ILE A 176 -0.35 -11.78 6.76
N THR A 177 0.19 -12.58 7.66
CA THR A 177 1.49 -12.28 8.31
C THR A 177 2.59 -13.18 7.77
N LEU A 178 3.80 -12.63 7.64
CA LEU A 178 5.00 -13.42 7.33
C LEU A 178 5.76 -13.72 8.61
N LYS A 179 5.95 -15.02 8.89
CA LYS A 179 6.76 -15.48 10.03
C LYS A 179 8.24 -15.37 9.68
N SER A 180 9.06 -14.92 10.65
CA SER A 180 10.53 -15.06 10.65
C SER A 180 11.40 -14.04 9.89
N TYR A 181 10.85 -12.95 9.31
CA TYR A 181 11.63 -12.10 8.38
C TYR A 181 12.28 -10.81 8.93
N SER A 182 12.12 -10.42 10.21
CA SER A 182 13.01 -9.36 10.78
C SER A 182 13.01 -9.23 12.32
N SER A 183 14.03 -8.54 12.84
CA SER A 183 14.11 -8.02 14.21
C SER A 183 13.41 -6.67 14.42
N GLU A 184 13.00 -5.97 13.35
CA GLU A 184 12.62 -4.54 13.40
C GLU A 184 11.20 -4.22 12.86
N GLY A 185 10.35 -5.22 12.60
CA GLY A 185 8.93 -5.00 12.27
C GLY A 185 8.26 -6.21 11.62
N SER A 186 6.92 -6.23 11.57
CA SER A 186 6.21 -7.31 10.85
C SER A 186 6.22 -7.07 9.34
N ARG A 187 5.94 -8.14 8.60
CA ARG A 187 5.77 -8.13 7.15
C ARG A 187 4.40 -8.70 6.81
N LEU A 188 3.80 -8.14 5.77
CA LEU A 188 2.57 -8.67 5.21
C LEU A 188 2.92 -9.74 4.18
N ASN A 189 2.12 -10.79 4.15
CA ASN A 189 2.11 -11.71 3.03
C ASN A 189 1.86 -10.89 1.76
N LEU A 190 2.68 -11.11 0.72
CA LEU A 190 2.56 -10.46 -0.59
C LEU A 190 1.12 -10.49 -1.14
N PHE A 191 0.40 -11.57 -0.87
CA PHE A 191 -0.97 -11.75 -1.37
C PHE A 191 -2.03 -11.05 -0.49
N ALA A 192 -1.68 -10.53 0.70
CA ALA A 192 -2.63 -9.96 1.65
C ALA A 192 -3.50 -8.85 1.03
N PHE A 193 -2.91 -7.96 0.24
CA PHE A 193 -3.66 -6.92 -0.47
C PHE A 193 -4.67 -7.51 -1.45
N LEU A 194 -4.26 -8.49 -2.26
CA LEU A 194 -5.13 -9.16 -3.23
C LEU A 194 -6.29 -9.87 -2.54
N GLN A 195 -6.02 -10.54 -1.41
CA GLN A 195 -7.04 -11.18 -0.58
C GLN A 195 -8.02 -10.15 -0.03
N LEU A 196 -7.51 -9.02 0.48
CA LEU A 196 -8.34 -7.93 0.99
C LEU A 196 -9.23 -7.35 -0.12
N TYR A 197 -8.67 -7.09 -1.30
CA TYR A 197 -9.41 -6.59 -2.45
C TYR A 197 -10.57 -7.52 -2.84
N CYS A 198 -10.31 -8.82 -2.96
CA CYS A 198 -11.36 -9.79 -3.30
C CYS A 198 -12.43 -9.89 -2.18
N CYS A 199 -12.01 -9.86 -0.91
CA CYS A 199 -12.93 -9.84 0.23
C CYS A 199 -13.84 -8.60 0.23
N LEU A 200 -13.27 -7.41 0.04
CA LEU A 200 -14.01 -6.15 0.00
C LEU A 200 -14.96 -6.10 -1.20
N ARG A 201 -14.50 -6.53 -2.37
CA ARG A 201 -15.32 -6.61 -3.58
C ARG A 201 -16.52 -7.54 -3.38
N TRP A 202 -16.29 -8.74 -2.86
CA TRP A 202 -17.36 -9.70 -2.59
C TRP A 202 -18.33 -9.19 -1.52
N SER A 203 -17.81 -8.59 -0.45
CA SER A 203 -18.63 -8.00 0.62
C SER A 203 -19.53 -6.90 0.07
N ARG A 204 -19.01 -6.01 -0.79
CA ARG A 204 -19.81 -4.99 -1.48
C ARG A 204 -20.94 -5.63 -2.31
N ASP A 205 -20.61 -6.62 -3.14
CA ASP A 205 -21.60 -7.24 -4.03
C ASP A 205 -22.68 -7.98 -3.24
N MET A 206 -22.34 -8.54 -2.08
CA MET A 206 -23.31 -9.06 -1.11
C MET A 206 -24.21 -7.97 -0.54
N LEU A 207 -23.65 -6.82 -0.15
CA LEU A 207 -24.40 -5.67 0.38
C LEU A 207 -25.30 -5.00 -0.68
N LEU A 208 -24.94 -5.11 -1.96
CA LEU A 208 -25.74 -4.65 -3.10
C LEU A 208 -26.74 -5.71 -3.59
N GLU A 209 -26.96 -6.79 -2.83
CA GLU A 209 -27.90 -7.87 -3.15
C GLU A 209 -27.64 -8.57 -4.51
N GLN A 210 -26.41 -8.51 -5.02
CA GLN A 210 -26.01 -9.23 -6.25
C GLN A 210 -25.73 -10.72 -6.00
N VAL A 211 -25.49 -11.07 -4.73
CA VAL A 211 -25.29 -12.44 -4.21
C VAL A 211 -24.32 -13.29 -5.07
N PRO A 212 -23.07 -12.82 -5.31
CA PRO A 212 -22.09 -13.60 -6.05
C PRO A 212 -21.73 -14.90 -5.31
N SER A 213 -21.49 -15.98 -6.05
CA SER A 213 -20.98 -17.22 -5.49
C SER A 213 -19.61 -17.00 -4.86
N LEU A 214 -19.51 -17.25 -3.54
CA LEU A 214 -18.26 -17.17 -2.80
C LEU A 214 -17.21 -18.13 -3.38
N GLU A 215 -17.62 -19.33 -3.81
CA GLU A 215 -16.72 -20.30 -4.42
C GLU A 215 -16.10 -19.74 -5.71
N MET A 216 -16.90 -19.11 -6.57
CA MET A 216 -16.38 -18.50 -7.81
C MET A 216 -15.40 -17.35 -7.51
N VAL A 217 -15.65 -16.56 -6.47
CA VAL A 217 -14.72 -15.50 -6.05
C VAL A 217 -13.42 -16.06 -5.53
N ILE A 218 -13.46 -17.09 -4.68
CA ILE A 218 -12.24 -17.76 -4.17
C ILE A 218 -11.44 -18.38 -5.32
N GLN A 219 -12.09 -19.01 -6.29
CA GLN A 219 -11.40 -19.55 -7.47
C GLN A 219 -10.80 -18.44 -8.34
N SER A 220 -11.49 -17.31 -8.47
CA SER A 220 -10.94 -16.14 -9.18
C SER A 220 -9.74 -15.55 -8.44
N GLU A 221 -9.77 -15.52 -7.12
CA GLU A 221 -8.67 -15.07 -6.28
C GLU A 221 -7.45 -16.00 -6.42
N TYR A 222 -7.66 -17.31 -6.47
CA TYR A 222 -6.58 -18.28 -6.70
C TYR A 222 -5.87 -18.03 -8.03
N ARG A 223 -6.64 -17.83 -9.11
CA ARG A 223 -6.07 -17.47 -10.42
C ARG A 223 -5.25 -16.18 -10.37
N LEU A 224 -5.71 -15.15 -9.67
CA LEU A 224 -4.96 -13.90 -9.54
C LEU A 224 -3.63 -14.07 -8.78
N ARG A 225 -3.59 -14.96 -7.78
CA ARG A 225 -2.33 -15.30 -7.07
C ARG A 225 -1.37 -16.07 -7.97
N GLU A 226 -1.88 -16.99 -8.79
CA GLU A 226 -1.08 -17.70 -9.80
C GLU A 226 -0.51 -16.76 -10.85
N GLU A 227 -1.35 -15.86 -11.39
CA GLU A 227 -0.94 -14.83 -12.36
C GLU A 227 0.18 -13.94 -11.80
N LEU A 228 0.11 -13.55 -10.52
CA LEU A 228 1.15 -12.78 -9.85
C LEU A 228 2.48 -13.57 -9.75
N ILE A 229 2.43 -14.85 -9.39
CA ILE A 229 3.62 -15.72 -9.39
C ILE A 229 4.21 -15.87 -10.80
N LEU A 230 3.38 -16.03 -11.81
CA LEU A 230 3.83 -16.16 -13.20
C LEU A 230 4.46 -14.85 -13.71
N ALA A 231 3.90 -13.70 -13.36
CA ALA A 231 4.49 -12.40 -13.68
C ALA A 231 5.86 -12.23 -13.03
N PHE A 232 6.01 -12.65 -11.77
CA PHE A 232 7.31 -12.66 -11.07
C PHE A 232 8.29 -13.63 -11.70
N ALA A 233 7.80 -14.79 -12.15
CA ALA A 233 8.63 -15.76 -12.83
C ALA A 233 9.14 -15.22 -14.17
N ALA A 234 8.30 -14.53 -14.94
CA ALA A 234 8.74 -13.88 -16.17
C ALA A 234 9.78 -12.78 -15.90
N LEU A 235 9.64 -12.03 -14.81
CA LEU A 235 10.60 -11.00 -14.42
C LEU A 235 11.97 -11.58 -14.12
N ILE A 236 12.02 -12.60 -13.27
CA ILE A 236 13.27 -13.28 -12.91
C ILE A 236 13.89 -13.99 -14.13
N TRP A 237 13.08 -14.54 -15.04
CA TRP A 237 13.58 -15.14 -16.29
C TRP A 237 13.98 -14.11 -17.36
N ALA A 238 13.88 -12.80 -17.11
CA ALA A 238 14.06 -11.78 -18.15
C ALA A 238 15.49 -11.74 -18.70
N ASP A 239 16.50 -12.10 -17.90
CA ASP A 239 17.90 -12.22 -18.32
C ASP A 239 18.23 -13.58 -18.98
N GLY A 240 17.27 -14.51 -18.98
CA GLY A 240 17.38 -15.85 -19.55
C GLY A 240 18.02 -16.89 -18.62
N GLN A 241 18.32 -16.57 -17.37
CA GLN A 241 18.87 -17.50 -16.38
C GLN A 241 18.13 -17.40 -15.04
N VAL A 242 18.28 -18.40 -14.18
CA VAL A 242 17.73 -18.36 -12.81
C VAL A 242 18.80 -18.88 -11.86
N THR A 243 19.14 -18.07 -10.88
CA THR A 243 20.11 -18.38 -9.83
C THR A 243 19.49 -19.25 -8.73
N GLU A 244 20.32 -19.88 -7.89
CA GLU A 244 19.83 -20.62 -6.72
C GLU A 244 19.11 -19.73 -5.70
N VAL A 245 19.42 -18.43 -5.67
CA VAL A 245 18.75 -17.46 -4.79
C VAL A 245 17.34 -17.21 -5.29
N GLU A 246 17.17 -16.98 -6.59
CA GLU A 246 15.86 -16.77 -7.22
C GLU A 246 14.96 -18.01 -7.13
N ASP A 247 15.51 -19.22 -7.29
CA ASP A 247 14.74 -20.47 -7.08
C ASP A 247 14.21 -20.61 -5.64
N LYS A 248 15.01 -20.20 -4.65
CA LYS A 248 14.58 -20.14 -3.24
C LYS A 248 13.48 -19.09 -3.04
N VAL A 249 13.59 -17.92 -3.67
CA VAL A 249 12.58 -16.87 -3.63
C VAL A 249 11.25 -17.37 -4.23
N PHE A 250 11.28 -18.06 -5.38
CA PHE A 250 10.08 -18.68 -5.95
C PHE A 250 9.44 -19.68 -5.01
N SER A 251 10.23 -20.57 -4.43
CA SER A 251 9.72 -21.60 -3.52
C SER A 251 8.99 -20.95 -2.35
N GLN A 252 9.56 -19.90 -1.77
CA GLN A 252 8.93 -19.12 -0.70
C GLN A 252 7.65 -18.43 -1.19
N TYR A 253 7.68 -17.72 -2.32
CA TYR A 253 6.49 -17.04 -2.83
C TYR A 253 5.35 -18.02 -3.17
N ILE A 254 5.66 -19.19 -3.72
CA ILE A 254 4.66 -20.24 -3.99
C ILE A 254 4.03 -20.74 -2.70
N GLU A 255 4.81 -21.00 -1.65
CA GLU A 255 4.28 -21.40 -0.34
C GLU A 255 3.36 -20.31 0.24
N LEU A 256 3.77 -19.05 0.11
CA LEU A 256 3.00 -17.90 0.59
C LEU A 256 1.69 -17.68 -0.15
N THR A 257 1.51 -18.26 -1.34
CA THR A 257 0.24 -18.17 -2.06
C THR A 257 -0.94 -18.71 -1.27
N GLY A 258 -0.71 -19.67 -0.35
CA GLY A 258 -1.77 -20.36 0.38
C GLY A 258 -2.76 -21.11 -0.52
N LEU A 259 -2.35 -21.46 -1.75
CA LEU A 259 -3.13 -22.27 -2.68
C LEU A 259 -3.13 -23.75 -2.25
N PRO A 260 -4.09 -24.56 -2.70
CA PRO A 260 -4.04 -26.01 -2.46
C PRO A 260 -2.77 -26.63 -3.07
N GLU A 261 -2.23 -27.68 -2.43
CA GLU A 261 -0.92 -28.28 -2.78
C GLU A 261 -0.80 -28.66 -4.27
N ALA A 262 -1.89 -29.14 -4.88
CA ALA A 262 -1.89 -29.49 -6.31
C ALA A 262 -1.59 -28.29 -7.22
N PHE A 263 -2.07 -27.10 -6.87
CA PHE A 263 -1.79 -25.85 -7.60
C PHE A 263 -0.37 -25.38 -7.34
N GLN A 264 0.10 -25.44 -6.09
CA GLN A 264 1.47 -25.10 -5.74
C GLN A 264 2.48 -25.97 -6.50
N GLU A 265 2.23 -27.27 -6.59
CA GLU A 265 3.10 -28.19 -7.35
C GLU A 265 3.09 -27.90 -8.85
N GLY A 266 1.95 -27.48 -9.39
CA GLY A 266 1.84 -26.98 -10.76
C GLY A 266 2.72 -25.74 -10.99
N LEU A 267 2.65 -24.77 -10.07
CA LEU A 267 3.47 -23.56 -10.11
C LEU A 267 4.96 -23.90 -9.99
N ARG A 268 5.37 -24.77 -9.05
CA ARG A 268 6.79 -25.18 -8.87
C ARG A 268 7.39 -25.77 -10.14
N LYS A 269 6.59 -26.50 -10.92
CA LYS A 269 7.02 -27.03 -12.23
C LYS A 269 7.10 -25.94 -13.28
N ARG A 270 6.10 -25.05 -13.31
CA ARG A 270 5.99 -23.99 -14.32
C ARG A 270 7.08 -22.94 -14.21
N VAL A 271 7.42 -22.49 -12.99
CA VAL A 271 8.44 -21.45 -12.77
C VAL A 271 9.86 -21.92 -13.11
N LYS A 272 10.10 -23.23 -13.20
CA LYS A 272 11.39 -23.82 -13.60
C LYS A 272 11.66 -23.81 -15.09
N THR A 273 10.67 -23.44 -15.88
CA THR A 273 10.79 -23.26 -17.33
C THR A 273 10.73 -21.78 -17.65
N PRO A 274 11.45 -21.29 -18.68
CA PRO A 274 11.34 -19.91 -19.11
C PRO A 274 9.88 -19.47 -19.26
N VAL A 275 9.58 -18.29 -18.73
CA VAL A 275 8.24 -17.68 -18.85
C VAL A 275 8.39 -16.45 -19.74
N GLY A 276 8.08 -16.61 -21.02
CA GLY A 276 8.09 -15.49 -21.96
C GLY A 276 6.86 -14.59 -21.79
N ILE A 277 6.98 -13.32 -22.15
CA ILE A 277 5.86 -12.36 -22.08
C ILE A 277 4.63 -12.80 -22.89
N GLU A 278 4.86 -13.48 -24.02
CA GLU A 278 3.80 -13.99 -24.90
C GLU A 278 2.95 -15.08 -24.23
N GLU A 279 3.47 -15.71 -23.19
CA GLU A 279 2.80 -16.78 -22.43
C GLU A 279 2.09 -16.23 -21.18
N LEU A 280 2.27 -14.95 -20.85
CA LEU A 280 1.62 -14.29 -19.72
C LEU A 280 0.19 -13.91 -20.09
N THR A 281 -0.78 -14.69 -19.61
CA THR A 281 -2.19 -14.30 -19.64
C THR A 281 -2.55 -13.67 -18.30
N LEU A 282 -2.57 -12.34 -18.24
CA LEU A 282 -2.88 -11.59 -17.02
C LEU A 282 -4.29 -11.00 -17.11
N SER A 283 -5.20 -11.49 -16.26
CA SER A 283 -6.61 -11.13 -16.30
C SER A 283 -6.91 -9.74 -15.73
N ALA A 284 -6.09 -9.28 -14.77
CA ALA A 284 -6.13 -8.01 -14.03
C ALA A 284 -7.41 -7.15 -14.28
N PRO A 285 -8.57 -7.55 -13.70
CA PRO A 285 -9.88 -7.09 -14.17
C PRO A 285 -10.24 -5.65 -13.78
N SER A 286 -9.36 -4.94 -13.06
CA SER A 286 -9.62 -3.58 -12.61
C SER A 286 -8.35 -2.72 -12.73
N PRO A 287 -8.47 -1.39 -12.91
CA PRO A 287 -7.33 -0.49 -12.89
C PRO A 287 -6.45 -0.67 -11.64
N LEU A 288 -7.07 -0.81 -10.47
CA LEU A 288 -6.36 -1.05 -9.21
C LEU A 288 -5.49 -2.30 -9.24
N LEU A 289 -6.00 -3.42 -9.77
CA LEU A 289 -5.21 -4.65 -9.85
C LEU A 289 -4.08 -4.56 -10.89
N LYS A 290 -4.27 -3.78 -11.96
CA LYS A 290 -3.19 -3.49 -12.92
C LYS A 290 -2.07 -2.70 -12.24
N HIS A 291 -2.41 -1.63 -11.50
CA HIS A 291 -1.45 -0.85 -10.72
C HIS A 291 -0.73 -1.71 -9.70
N PHE A 292 -1.48 -2.46 -8.89
CA PHE A 292 -0.91 -3.37 -7.89
C PHE A 292 0.09 -4.34 -8.51
N LEU A 293 -0.26 -5.01 -9.62
CA LEU A 293 0.63 -5.95 -10.28
C LEU A 293 1.93 -5.27 -10.75
N ILE A 294 1.82 -4.12 -11.41
CA ILE A 294 2.97 -3.36 -11.88
C ILE A 294 3.85 -2.89 -10.71
N GLU A 295 3.27 -2.33 -9.65
CA GLU A 295 4.01 -1.90 -8.46
C GLU A 295 4.67 -3.08 -7.73
N GLN A 296 4.06 -4.27 -7.72
CA GLN A 296 4.71 -5.48 -7.22
C GLN A 296 5.92 -5.90 -8.05
N MET A 297 5.80 -5.85 -9.38
CA MET A 297 6.91 -6.21 -10.28
C MET A 297 8.05 -5.21 -10.18
N ILE A 298 7.73 -3.91 -10.11
CA ILE A 298 8.72 -2.86 -9.85
C ILE A 298 9.40 -3.13 -8.51
N LEU A 299 8.66 -3.36 -7.43
CA LEU A 299 9.26 -3.64 -6.12
C LEU A 299 10.22 -4.83 -6.19
N LEU A 300 9.84 -5.90 -6.89
CA LEU A 300 10.69 -7.07 -7.08
C LEU A 300 11.97 -6.77 -7.88
N SER A 301 11.89 -5.93 -8.93
CA SER A 301 13.08 -5.53 -9.70
C SER A 301 14.05 -4.69 -8.84
N LEU A 302 13.53 -3.84 -7.94
CA LEU A 302 14.35 -3.07 -6.99
C LEU A 302 15.10 -3.97 -6.01
N ILE A 303 14.48 -5.08 -5.65
CA ILE A 303 15.01 -6.07 -4.73
C ILE A 303 16.09 -6.91 -5.41
N ASN A 304 15.82 -7.41 -6.62
CA ASN A 304 16.69 -8.38 -7.31
C ASN A 304 18.00 -7.72 -7.77
N ASN A 305 17.93 -6.48 -8.25
CA ASN A 305 19.07 -5.62 -8.58
C ASN A 305 20.12 -6.26 -9.54
N GLN A 306 19.72 -7.27 -10.32
CA GLN A 306 20.48 -7.87 -11.41
C GLN A 306 19.89 -7.39 -12.75
N GLU A 307 20.76 -6.98 -13.69
CA GLU A 307 20.42 -6.53 -15.05
C GLU A 307 19.08 -5.79 -15.21
N ALA A 308 19.04 -4.55 -14.69
CA ALA A 308 17.81 -3.78 -14.52
C ALA A 308 17.04 -3.51 -15.83
N TRP A 309 17.70 -3.49 -16.98
CA TRP A 309 17.08 -3.04 -18.23
C TRP A 309 16.12 -4.07 -18.83
N GLN A 310 16.42 -5.38 -18.79
CA GLN A 310 15.50 -6.42 -19.29
C GLN A 310 14.25 -6.53 -18.41
N GLU A 311 14.43 -6.44 -17.09
CA GLU A 311 13.33 -6.41 -16.13
C GLU A 311 12.43 -5.19 -16.38
N ILE A 312 13.02 -3.99 -16.52
CA ILE A 312 12.27 -2.76 -16.84
C ILE A 312 11.54 -2.89 -18.18
N GLU A 313 12.18 -3.41 -19.23
CA GLU A 313 11.55 -3.60 -20.54
C GLU A 313 10.35 -4.55 -20.45
N LEU A 314 10.45 -5.63 -19.67
CA LEU A 314 9.32 -6.53 -19.41
C LEU A 314 8.17 -5.81 -18.70
N ILE A 315 8.46 -5.06 -17.64
CA ILE A 315 7.43 -4.33 -16.88
C ILE A 315 6.75 -3.30 -17.80
N GLU A 316 7.50 -2.55 -18.61
CA GLU A 316 6.96 -1.57 -19.58
C GLU A 316 6.09 -2.23 -20.66
N LYS A 317 6.47 -3.42 -21.15
CA LYS A 317 5.65 -4.19 -22.10
C LYS A 317 4.33 -4.66 -21.46
N ILE A 318 4.37 -5.19 -20.24
CA ILE A 318 3.15 -5.61 -19.51
C ILE A 318 2.25 -4.40 -19.23
N ALA A 319 2.84 -3.27 -18.82
CA ALA A 319 2.11 -2.01 -18.61
C ALA A 319 1.42 -1.55 -19.91
N SER A 320 2.09 -1.68 -21.05
CA SER A 320 1.53 -1.38 -22.37
C SER A 320 0.34 -2.29 -22.72
N GLN A 321 0.41 -3.59 -22.42
CA GLN A 321 -0.73 -4.52 -22.58
C GLN A 321 -1.93 -4.12 -21.71
N PHE A 322 -1.68 -3.52 -20.55
CA PHE A 322 -2.71 -2.96 -19.68
C PHE A 322 -3.24 -1.59 -20.07
N CYS A 323 -2.70 -1.00 -21.15
CA CYS A 323 -2.96 0.36 -21.60
C CYS A 323 -2.55 1.44 -20.58
N ILE A 324 -1.50 1.18 -19.80
CA ILE A 324 -0.88 2.16 -18.91
C ILE A 324 0.04 3.05 -19.75
N GLY A 325 -0.20 4.35 -19.74
CA GLY A 325 0.61 5.31 -20.51
C GLY A 325 1.95 5.64 -19.82
N ASN A 326 2.91 6.18 -20.58
CA ASN A 326 4.25 6.49 -20.05
C ASN A 326 4.24 7.38 -18.80
N GLN A 327 3.37 8.40 -18.73
CA GLN A 327 3.27 9.27 -17.55
C GLN A 327 2.79 8.52 -16.30
N GLU A 328 1.85 7.60 -16.48
CA GLU A 328 1.32 6.77 -15.40
C GLU A 328 2.36 5.73 -14.98
N MET A 329 3.07 5.13 -15.94
CA MET A 329 4.16 4.20 -15.68
C MET A 329 5.29 4.84 -14.88
N ASP A 330 5.73 6.05 -15.27
CA ASP A 330 6.71 6.83 -14.52
C ASP A 330 6.23 7.03 -13.08
N ALA A 331 4.97 7.42 -12.87
CA ALA A 331 4.42 7.63 -11.54
C ALA A 331 4.43 6.35 -10.67
N LEU A 332 4.18 5.17 -11.26
CA LEU A 332 4.24 3.89 -10.55
C LEU A 332 5.67 3.51 -10.16
N PHE A 333 6.64 3.64 -11.08
CA PHE A 333 8.05 3.40 -10.80
C PHE A 333 8.55 4.29 -9.66
N LEU A 334 8.29 5.60 -9.79
CA LEU A 334 8.79 6.59 -8.86
C LEU A 334 8.18 6.42 -7.47
N GLY A 335 6.87 6.20 -7.39
CA GLY A 335 6.19 5.96 -6.12
C GLY A 335 6.64 4.68 -5.42
N THR A 336 6.93 3.62 -6.18
CA THR A 336 7.41 2.34 -5.62
C THR A 336 8.85 2.45 -5.14
N ALA A 337 9.73 3.07 -5.94
CA ALA A 337 11.13 3.28 -5.59
C ALA A 337 11.30 4.15 -4.36
N ASP A 338 10.51 5.23 -4.26
CA ASP A 338 10.48 6.10 -3.10
C ASP A 338 10.03 5.35 -1.83
N PHE A 339 8.97 4.54 -1.93
CA PHE A 339 8.55 3.71 -0.81
C PHE A 339 9.63 2.70 -0.39
N PHE A 340 10.27 2.05 -1.37
CA PHE A 340 11.35 1.10 -1.13
C PHE A 340 12.52 1.77 -0.41
N ASP A 341 12.97 2.95 -0.84
CA ASP A 341 14.08 3.68 -0.22
C ASP A 341 13.80 4.02 1.26
N ARG A 342 12.62 4.59 1.56
CA ARG A 342 12.23 4.96 2.94
C ARG A 342 12.14 3.77 3.88
N HIS A 343 11.70 2.64 3.34
CA HIS A 343 11.48 1.44 4.12
C HIS A 343 12.53 0.36 3.83
N ALA A 344 13.67 0.71 3.22
CA ALA A 344 14.69 -0.23 2.74
C ALA A 344 15.21 -1.14 3.86
N HIS A 345 15.32 -0.61 5.08
CA HIS A 345 15.69 -1.39 6.28
C HIS A 345 14.74 -2.58 6.55
N ARG A 346 13.46 -2.47 6.17
CA ARG A 346 12.44 -3.53 6.27
C ARG A 346 12.45 -4.50 5.10
N PHE A 347 13.23 -4.21 4.07
CA PHE A 347 13.54 -5.09 2.94
C PHE A 347 14.98 -5.65 3.05
N SER A 348 15.68 -5.44 4.17
CA SER A 348 17.09 -5.80 4.35
C SER A 348 17.40 -7.30 4.14
N PHE A 349 16.43 -8.19 4.35
CA PHE A 349 16.56 -9.63 4.06
C PHE A 349 16.63 -9.97 2.57
N LEU A 350 16.30 -9.01 1.70
CA LEU A 350 16.37 -9.11 0.25
C LEU A 350 17.59 -8.37 -0.32
N ARG A 351 18.38 -7.68 0.52
CA ARG A 351 19.60 -6.99 0.09
C ARG A 351 20.76 -7.98 -0.02
N ASP A 352 20.84 -8.66 -1.15
CA ASP A 352 22.06 -9.34 -1.60
C ASP A 352 22.48 -8.80 -2.99
N ASN A 353 22.87 -7.52 -3.11
CA ASN A 353 23.96 -7.10 -4.03
C ASN A 353 24.22 -5.58 -4.07
N PRO A 354 25.47 -5.16 -4.36
CA PRO A 354 25.83 -3.80 -4.74
C PRO A 354 25.87 -3.64 -6.28
N SER A 355 24.76 -3.22 -6.87
CA SER A 355 24.73 -2.71 -8.26
C SER A 355 23.69 -1.58 -8.36
N THR A 356 23.97 -0.46 -7.72
CA THR A 356 23.03 0.65 -7.56
C THR A 356 22.95 1.58 -8.76
N ARG A 357 23.84 1.49 -9.75
CA ARG A 357 24.02 2.55 -10.76
C ARG A 357 22.94 2.58 -11.84
N GLU A 358 22.66 1.47 -12.52
CA GLU A 358 21.72 1.47 -13.66
C GLU A 358 20.29 1.83 -13.25
N PHE A 359 19.82 1.29 -12.11
CA PHE A 359 18.53 1.66 -11.55
C PHE A 359 18.51 3.12 -11.07
N GLN A 360 19.58 3.60 -10.42
CA GLN A 360 19.70 5.01 -10.06
C GLN A 360 19.72 5.92 -11.28
N ASP A 361 20.40 5.53 -12.35
CA ASP A 361 20.47 6.28 -13.61
C ASP A 361 19.11 6.32 -14.29
N TYR A 362 18.39 5.19 -14.36
CA TYR A 362 17.00 5.14 -14.84
C TYR A 362 16.09 6.07 -14.01
N MET A 363 16.18 5.99 -12.68
CA MET A 363 15.41 6.85 -11.78
C MET A 363 15.76 8.33 -11.94
N ASN A 364 17.04 8.65 -12.06
CA ASN A 364 17.52 10.02 -12.30
C ASN A 364 16.97 10.56 -13.63
N ASP A 365 16.98 9.75 -14.69
CA ASP A 365 16.45 10.12 -16.00
C ASP A 365 14.93 10.37 -15.95
N LYS A 366 14.17 9.54 -15.23
CA LYS A 366 12.72 9.73 -15.05
C LYS A 366 12.40 10.97 -14.23
N VAL A 367 13.08 11.18 -13.11
CA VAL A 367 12.94 12.40 -12.31
C VAL A 367 13.28 13.63 -13.15
N MET A 368 14.39 13.60 -13.88
CA MET A 368 14.84 14.67 -14.78
C MET A 368 13.80 14.99 -15.86
N SER A 369 13.21 13.96 -16.47
CA SER A 369 12.13 14.11 -17.45
C SER A 369 10.90 14.80 -16.83
N GLN A 370 10.45 14.35 -15.66
CA GLN A 370 9.28 14.93 -14.98
C GLN A 370 9.50 16.38 -14.55
N VAL A 371 10.70 16.72 -14.07
CA VAL A 371 11.07 18.10 -13.73
C VAL A 371 11.05 18.98 -14.99
N LYS A 372 11.64 18.53 -16.10
CA LYS A 372 11.63 19.27 -17.38
C LYS A 372 10.21 19.50 -17.90
N LEU A 373 9.34 18.49 -17.86
CA LEU A 373 7.95 18.59 -18.32
C LEU A 373 7.11 19.58 -17.49
N ASN A 374 7.50 19.83 -16.23
CA ASN A 374 6.79 20.71 -15.32
C ASN A 374 7.53 22.03 -15.01
N ALA A 375 8.65 22.32 -15.70
CA ALA A 375 9.50 23.48 -15.41
C ALA A 375 8.73 24.82 -15.41
N ASP A 376 7.85 25.05 -16.38
CA ASP A 376 7.04 26.28 -16.47
C ASP A 376 6.03 26.43 -15.32
N ARG A 377 5.56 25.33 -14.73
CA ARG A 377 4.68 25.36 -13.56
C ARG A 377 5.49 25.63 -12.30
N ILE A 378 6.64 24.96 -12.17
CA ILE A 378 7.57 25.17 -11.05
C ILE A 378 7.97 26.66 -10.98
N LEU A 379 8.39 27.26 -12.10
CA LEU A 379 8.80 28.67 -12.13
C LEU A 379 7.68 29.62 -11.71
N ARG A 380 6.45 29.37 -12.16
CA ARG A 380 5.29 30.18 -11.76
C ARG A 380 5.01 30.10 -10.27
N GLU A 381 5.03 28.89 -9.69
CA GLU A 381 4.82 28.70 -8.25
C GLU A 381 5.96 29.35 -7.41
N ILE A 382 7.20 29.37 -7.94
CA ILE A 382 8.32 30.08 -7.31
C ILE A 382 8.08 31.59 -7.33
N GLU A 383 7.67 32.16 -8.47
CA GLU A 383 7.36 33.59 -8.61
C GLU A 383 6.20 34.04 -7.69
N GLU A 384 5.19 33.18 -7.51
CA GLU A 384 4.09 33.41 -6.57
C GLU A 384 4.56 33.34 -5.11
N THR A 385 5.61 32.57 -4.83
CA THR A 385 6.26 32.45 -3.52
C THR A 385 7.37 33.50 -3.38
N LYS A 386 6.98 34.76 -3.15
CA LYS A 386 7.91 35.92 -3.09
C LYS A 386 9.18 35.70 -2.25
N GLU A 387 9.08 35.08 -1.07
CA GLU A 387 10.25 34.79 -0.23
C GLU A 387 11.23 33.83 -0.91
N LEU A 388 10.71 32.77 -1.54
CA LEU A 388 11.54 31.82 -2.28
C LEU A 388 12.17 32.49 -3.49
N TYR A 389 11.40 33.27 -4.26
CA TYR A 389 11.91 34.01 -5.40
C TYR A 389 13.06 34.95 -5.02
N ASP A 390 12.90 35.72 -3.94
CA ASP A 390 13.93 36.64 -3.45
C ASP A 390 15.19 35.88 -2.99
N LEU A 391 15.02 34.75 -2.29
CA LEU A 391 16.14 33.88 -1.89
C LEU A 391 16.85 33.26 -3.09
N MET A 392 16.12 32.84 -4.13
CA MET A 392 16.67 32.34 -5.39
C MET A 392 17.49 33.41 -6.10
N LEU A 393 16.99 34.65 -6.16
CA LEU A 393 17.69 35.78 -6.77
C LEU A 393 18.99 36.10 -6.01
N GLN A 394 18.92 36.16 -4.68
CA GLN A 394 20.09 36.42 -3.84
C GLN A 394 21.16 35.32 -3.97
N ALA A 395 20.74 34.06 -4.18
CA ALA A 395 21.66 32.95 -4.41
C ALA A 395 22.49 33.10 -5.69
N THR A 396 22.04 33.92 -6.66
CA THR A 396 22.81 34.21 -7.88
C THR A 396 23.93 35.23 -7.66
N GLU A 397 23.82 36.05 -6.61
CA GLU A 397 24.78 37.13 -6.31
C GLU A 397 25.70 36.80 -5.12
N ARG A 398 25.21 36.02 -4.14
CA ARG A 398 25.95 35.62 -2.94
C ARG A 398 25.62 34.21 -2.49
N SER A 399 26.51 33.61 -1.71
CA SER A 399 26.20 32.35 -1.02
C SER A 399 25.13 32.57 0.05
N LEU A 400 24.11 31.71 0.06
CA LEU A 400 23.12 31.64 1.13
C LEU A 400 23.72 31.06 2.41
N SER A 401 23.27 31.58 3.56
CA SER A 401 23.51 31.02 4.89
C SER A 401 22.81 29.67 5.07
N GLU A 402 23.14 28.93 6.13
CA GLU A 402 22.54 27.62 6.38
C GLU A 402 21.03 27.73 6.65
N GLU A 403 20.61 28.74 7.40
CA GLU A 403 19.20 29.02 7.67
C GLU A 403 18.44 29.35 6.37
N GLU A 404 19.03 30.13 5.48
CA GLU A 404 18.45 30.46 4.17
C GLU A 404 18.34 29.24 3.26
N ARG A 405 19.33 28.33 3.30
CA ARG A 405 19.30 27.07 2.54
C ARG A 405 18.21 26.12 3.03
N ILE A 406 18.01 26.03 4.34
CA ILE A 406 16.93 25.23 4.94
C ILE A 406 15.58 25.76 4.45
N LYS A 407 15.38 27.08 4.49
CA LYS A 407 14.15 27.71 3.97
C LYS A 407 13.90 27.45 2.49
N VAL A 408 14.94 27.61 1.65
CA VAL A 408 14.83 27.32 0.20
C VAL A 408 14.41 25.87 -0.02
N ARG A 409 15.00 24.93 0.71
CA ARG A 409 14.66 23.50 0.65
C ARG A 409 13.22 23.23 1.05
N GLU A 410 12.77 23.79 2.16
CA GLU A 410 11.39 23.64 2.65
C GLU A 410 10.38 24.20 1.64
N GLN A 411 10.61 25.42 1.13
CA GLN A 411 9.70 26.08 0.20
C GLN A 411 9.69 25.41 -1.18
N LEU A 412 10.84 24.97 -1.70
CA LEU A 412 10.87 24.14 -2.92
C LEU A 412 10.11 22.84 -2.72
N THR A 413 10.25 22.20 -1.54
CA THR A 413 9.52 20.97 -1.24
C THR A 413 8.01 21.21 -1.27
N ASP A 414 7.54 22.35 -0.78
CA ASP A 414 6.11 22.70 -0.81
C ASP A 414 5.59 23.00 -2.22
N ILE A 415 6.40 23.63 -3.09
CA ILE A 415 6.06 23.80 -4.52
C ILE A 415 5.99 22.45 -5.23
N VAL A 416 6.90 21.54 -4.92
CA VAL A 416 6.87 20.21 -5.49
C VAL A 416 5.60 19.48 -5.05
N LYS A 417 5.15 19.63 -3.79
CA LYS A 417 3.87 19.08 -3.30
C LYS A 417 2.65 19.68 -4.02
N SER A 418 2.72 20.92 -4.50
CA SER A 418 1.60 21.59 -5.17
C SER A 418 1.40 21.11 -6.61
N ILE A 419 2.45 20.58 -7.27
CA ILE A 419 2.40 20.07 -8.63
C ILE A 419 2.14 18.56 -8.63
N PRO A 420 0.97 18.04 -9.06
CA PRO A 420 0.60 16.63 -8.86
C PRO A 420 1.60 15.61 -9.43
N ALA A 421 2.19 15.91 -10.59
CA ALA A 421 3.20 15.05 -11.22
C ALA A 421 4.52 15.02 -10.44
N LEU A 422 4.80 16.07 -9.65
CA LEU A 422 6.00 16.18 -8.83
C LEU A 422 5.75 15.84 -7.36
N ALA A 423 4.51 15.97 -6.87
CA ALA A 423 4.12 15.75 -5.48
C ALA A 423 4.47 14.34 -4.99
N ILE A 424 4.51 13.38 -5.92
CA ILE A 424 4.96 12.00 -5.70
C ILE A 424 6.41 11.99 -5.15
N PHE A 425 7.25 12.94 -5.56
CA PHE A 425 8.64 13.07 -5.13
C PHE A 425 8.85 13.96 -3.89
N ALA A 426 7.82 14.70 -3.45
CA ALA A 426 7.91 15.72 -2.38
C ALA A 426 7.60 15.19 -0.97
N LEU A 427 7.20 13.92 -0.90
CA LEU A 427 6.97 13.17 0.31
C LEU A 427 8.33 12.94 1.05
N PRO A 428 8.37 12.75 2.38
CA PRO A 428 9.62 12.76 3.15
C PRO A 428 10.58 11.63 2.72
N GLY A 429 11.71 11.99 2.11
CA GLY A 429 12.66 11.05 1.48
C GLY A 429 13.17 11.44 0.10
N GLY A 430 12.75 12.59 -0.47
CA GLY A 430 13.17 13.11 -1.79
C GLY A 430 14.66 13.51 -1.94
N GLY A 431 15.60 12.63 -1.60
CA GLY A 431 17.03 12.87 -1.73
C GLY A 431 17.50 13.01 -3.17
N ILE A 432 16.80 12.40 -4.14
CA ILE A 432 17.15 12.46 -5.57
C ILE A 432 16.45 13.63 -6.29
N LEU A 433 15.19 13.91 -5.95
CA LEU A 433 14.43 14.96 -6.62
C LEU A 433 15.04 16.33 -6.39
N LEU A 434 15.29 16.68 -5.13
CA LEU A 434 15.66 18.05 -4.80
C LEU A 434 16.99 18.46 -5.49
N PRO A 435 18.04 17.62 -5.54
CA PRO A 435 19.23 17.90 -6.32
C PRO A 435 18.98 18.03 -7.83
N ILE A 436 18.11 17.19 -8.41
CA ILE A 436 17.77 17.27 -9.84
C ILE A 436 16.96 18.55 -10.14
N LEU A 437 16.00 18.89 -9.28
CA LEU A 437 15.20 20.11 -9.37
C LEU A 437 16.09 21.35 -9.34
N ILE A 438 17.04 21.40 -8.39
CA ILE A 438 18.02 22.48 -8.28
C ILE A 438 18.91 22.57 -9.54
N ARG A 439 19.28 21.44 -10.16
CA ARG A 439 20.06 21.42 -11.42
C ARG A 439 19.28 21.91 -12.64
N VAL A 440 17.96 21.69 -12.68
CA VAL A 440 17.11 22.06 -13.83
C VAL A 440 16.64 23.51 -13.73
N LEU A 441 16.50 24.05 -12.51
CA LEU A 441 16.16 25.45 -12.33
C LEU A 441 17.27 26.36 -12.89
N PRO A 442 16.92 27.47 -13.54
CA PRO A 442 17.87 28.35 -14.22
C PRO A 442 18.81 29.11 -13.24
N PHE A 443 18.60 28.96 -11.95
CA PHE A 443 19.35 29.60 -10.88
C PHE A 443 20.33 28.57 -10.31
N ASN A 444 21.63 28.78 -10.52
CA ASN A 444 22.66 27.83 -10.15
C ASN A 444 22.91 27.86 -8.62
N ILE A 445 22.08 27.15 -7.83
CA ILE A 445 22.06 27.23 -6.35
C ILE A 445 23.03 26.21 -5.70
N LEU A 446 23.79 25.43 -6.49
CA LEU A 446 24.64 24.37 -5.95
C LEU A 446 25.75 24.92 -5.02
N PRO A 447 25.86 24.43 -3.77
CA PRO A 447 27.07 24.59 -2.98
C PRO A 447 28.25 23.91 -3.68
N SER A 448 29.46 24.46 -3.54
CA SER A 448 30.70 23.82 -4.04
C SER A 448 30.96 22.42 -3.49
N ALA A 449 30.22 21.97 -2.47
CA ALA A 449 30.27 20.61 -1.92
C ALA A 449 29.60 19.55 -2.82
N PHE A 450 28.91 19.96 -3.89
CA PHE A 450 28.20 19.09 -4.83
C PHE A 450 28.70 19.25 -6.28
N SER A 451 29.80 19.98 -6.47
CA SER A 451 30.54 20.08 -7.73
C SER A 451 31.54 18.91 -7.79
N ASP A 452 31.44 18.03 -8.77
CA ASP A 452 32.47 17.02 -9.08
C ASP A 452 33.71 17.65 -9.73
N ASP A 453 34.23 18.73 -9.15
CA ASP A 453 35.50 19.30 -9.60
C ASP A 453 36.63 18.53 -8.92
N ALA A 454 37.17 17.54 -9.65
CA ALA A 454 38.47 16.97 -9.33
C ALA A 454 39.49 18.11 -9.18
N PRO A 455 40.27 18.16 -8.09
CA PRO A 455 41.17 19.28 -7.86
C PRO A 455 42.20 19.31 -8.99
N ALA A 456 42.20 20.41 -9.75
CA ALA A 456 43.25 20.70 -10.71
C ALA A 456 44.59 20.63 -9.99
N ALA A 457 45.45 19.73 -10.45
CA ALA A 457 46.80 19.56 -9.97
C ALA A 457 47.53 20.92 -9.92
N ARG A 458 48.09 21.22 -8.76
CA ARG A 458 49.19 22.17 -8.61
C ARG A 458 50.29 21.55 -7.76
#